data_AF-A0A485BR85-F1
#
_entry.id   AF-A0A485BR85-F1
#
_cell.length_a   1.000
_cell.length_b   1.000
_cell.length_c   1.000
_cell.angle_alpha   90.00
_cell.angle_beta   90.00
_cell.angle_gamma   90.00
#
_symmetry.space_group_name_H-M   'P 1'
#
loop_
_entity.id
_entity.type
_entity.pdbx_description
1 polymer ?
#
loop_
_entity_poly.entity_id
_entity_poly.type
_entity_poly.pdbx_seq_one_letter_code
_entity_poly.pdbx_strand_id
1 'polypeptide(L)'
;MREYCGEDCDGLVTVDGITYRIVDIGMRMLQPHELYRAQGFPEWYIIDQDYSGKKYAKDKQVARCGNAVPPPFAEALVRANLPELCRAREIAA
;
A
#
# COMPACT_ATOMS: atom_id res chain seq x y z
N MET A 1 5.98 -1.85 24.99
CA MET A 1 5.78 -3.21 24.44
C MET A 1 4.54 -3.89 25.01
N ARG A 2 4.30 -3.91 26.34
CA ARG A 2 3.03 -4.37 26.93
C ARG A 2 1.77 -3.69 26.37
N GLU A 3 1.87 -2.40 26.04
CA GLU A 3 0.76 -1.61 25.46
C GLU A 3 0.32 -2.11 24.07
N TYR A 4 1.19 -2.80 23.32
CA TYR A 4 0.91 -3.29 21.96
C TYR A 4 0.92 -4.82 21.85
N CYS A 5 1.49 -5.54 22.81
CA CYS A 5 1.76 -6.97 22.69
C CYS A 5 1.01 -7.87 23.71
N GLY A 6 0.01 -7.35 24.43
CA GLY A 6 -0.77 -8.14 25.39
C GLY A 6 0.01 -8.48 26.66
N GLU A 7 -0.67 -9.09 27.64
CA GLU A 7 -0.11 -9.37 28.98
C GLU A 7 1.02 -10.43 28.97
N ASP A 8 0.98 -11.34 28.00
CA ASP A 8 1.90 -12.49 27.89
C ASP A 8 3.21 -12.17 27.16
N CYS A 9 3.36 -10.98 26.56
CA CYS A 9 4.60 -10.63 25.88
C CYS A 9 5.67 -10.12 26.86
N ASP A 10 6.67 -10.96 27.07
CA ASP A 10 7.91 -10.69 27.80
C ASP A 10 8.94 -9.86 27.00
N GLY A 11 8.70 -9.68 25.70
CA GLY A 11 9.56 -8.91 24.80
C GLY A 11 10.89 -9.59 24.49
N LEU A 12 10.96 -10.91 24.69
CA LEU A 12 12.11 -11.75 24.40
C LEU A 12 11.88 -12.57 23.13
N VAL A 13 12.91 -12.70 22.31
CA VAL A 13 12.90 -13.54 21.10
C VAL A 13 14.16 -14.38 21.09
N THR A 14 14.00 -15.68 20.86
CA THR A 14 15.13 -16.61 20.75
C THR A 14 15.48 -16.79 19.28
N VAL A 15 16.71 -16.44 18.90
CA VAL A 15 17.25 -16.62 17.55
C VAL A 15 18.53 -17.45 17.69
N ASP A 16 18.59 -18.59 16.99
CA ASP A 16 19.73 -19.52 17.03
C ASP A 16 20.17 -19.93 18.45
N GLY A 17 19.20 -20.14 19.35
CA GLY A 17 19.45 -20.53 20.74
C GLY A 17 19.92 -19.40 21.66
N ILE A 18 20.02 -18.17 21.13
CA ILE A 18 20.38 -16.97 21.89
C ILE A 18 19.11 -16.14 22.13
N THR A 19 18.86 -15.79 23.39
CA THR A 19 17.73 -14.94 23.75
C THR A 19 18.10 -13.47 23.61
N TYR A 20 17.36 -12.77 22.74
CA TYR A 20 17.46 -11.33 22.51
C TYR A 20 16.25 -10.61 23.11
N ARG A 21 16.45 -9.35 23.49
CA ARG A 21 15.37 -8.46 23.92
C ARG A 21 15.06 -7.47 22.81
N ILE A 22 13.80 -7.38 22.41
CA ILE A 22 13.37 -6.37 21.45
C ILE A 22 13.35 -5.01 22.15
N VAL A 23 14.26 -4.12 21.75
CA VAL A 23 14.34 -2.75 22.28
C VAL A 23 13.53 -1.79 21.42
N ASP A 24 13.69 -1.87 20.11
CA ASP A 24 12.93 -1.11 19.12
C ASP A 24 12.85 -1.91 17.81
N ILE A 25 11.72 -1.81 17.11
CA ILE A 25 11.47 -2.41 15.80
C ILE A 25 11.55 -1.36 14.67
N GLY A 26 11.84 -0.10 15.00
CA GLY A 26 12.07 0.96 14.03
C GLY A 26 10.81 1.38 13.28
N MET A 27 9.66 1.45 13.96
CA MET A 27 8.42 1.89 13.32
C MET A 27 8.52 3.34 12.85
N ARG A 28 8.10 3.59 11.61
CA ARG A 28 7.97 4.94 11.04
C ARG A 28 6.73 5.06 10.18
N MET A 29 6.31 6.30 9.95
CA MET A 29 5.29 6.59 8.95
C MET A 29 5.79 6.22 7.55
N LEU A 30 4.91 5.63 6.76
CA LEU A 30 5.15 5.34 5.35
C LEU A 30 5.25 6.63 4.54
N GLN A 31 6.14 6.63 3.56
CA GLN A 31 6.26 7.68 2.56
C GLN A 31 5.16 7.53 1.50
N PRO A 32 4.79 8.59 0.77
CA PRO A 32 3.72 8.53 -0.22
C PRO A 32 3.89 7.40 -1.24
N HIS A 33 5.09 7.22 -1.80
CA HIS A 33 5.36 6.15 -2.76
C HIS A 33 5.18 4.74 -2.18
N GLU A 34 5.41 4.55 -0.87
CA GLU A 34 5.19 3.28 -0.19
C GLU A 34 3.69 3.03 0.03
N LEU A 35 2.95 4.06 0.41
CA LEU A 35 1.49 4.01 0.57
C LEU A 35 0.79 3.62 -0.74
N TYR A 36 1.16 4.26 -1.85
CA TYR A 36 0.59 3.96 -3.17
C TYR A 36 0.94 2.53 -3.63
N ARG A 37 2.18 2.09 -3.43
CA ARG A 37 2.59 0.70 -3.72
C ARG A 37 1.82 -0.32 -2.89
N ALA A 38 1.61 -0.05 -1.61
CA ALA A 38 0.84 -0.93 -0.72
C ALA A 38 -0.63 -1.09 -1.18
N GLN A 39 -1.17 -0.09 -1.88
CA GLN A 39 -2.51 -0.15 -2.49
C GLN A 39 -2.51 -0.75 -3.92
N GLY A 40 -1.38 -1.26 -4.40
CA GLY A 40 -1.28 -1.89 -5.71
C GLY A 40 -1.18 -0.90 -6.88
N PHE A 41 -0.84 0.37 -6.63
CA PHE A 41 -0.53 1.30 -7.73
C PHE A 41 0.81 0.95 -8.36
N PRO A 42 0.92 1.03 -9.71
CA PRO A 42 2.17 0.78 -10.40
C PRO A 42 3.21 1.87 -10.11
N GLU A 43 4.49 1.54 -10.24
CA GLU A 43 5.59 2.47 -9.97
C GLU A 43 5.58 3.71 -10.88
N TRP A 44 5.07 3.58 -12.11
CA TRP A 44 4.96 4.69 -13.05
C TRP A 44 3.79 5.64 -12.73
N TYR A 45 2.97 5.35 -11.72
CA TYR A 45 1.85 6.20 -11.35
C TYR A 45 2.33 7.53 -10.76
N ILE A 46 1.93 8.64 -11.38
CA ILE A 46 2.36 9.98 -11.01
C ILE A 46 1.53 10.46 -9.82
N ILE A 47 2.18 10.66 -8.68
CA ILE A 47 1.54 11.04 -7.41
C ILE A 47 1.81 12.48 -6.98
N ASP A 48 2.90 13.07 -7.48
CA ASP A 48 3.47 14.32 -6.97
C ASP A 48 3.08 15.55 -7.78
N GLN A 49 2.27 15.40 -8.83
CA GLN A 49 1.80 16.50 -9.67
C GLN A 49 0.46 16.20 -10.34
N ASP A 50 -0.15 17.23 -10.90
CA ASP A 50 -1.33 17.08 -11.76
C ASP A 50 -1.03 17.09 -13.25
N TYR A 51 -2.09 17.01 -14.04
CA TYR A 51 -2.06 17.06 -15.50
C TYR A 51 -1.46 18.36 -16.06
N SER A 52 -1.42 19.44 -15.27
CA SER A 52 -0.81 20.72 -15.65
C SER A 52 0.65 20.84 -15.18
N GLY A 53 1.18 19.83 -14.48
CA GLY A 53 2.53 19.83 -13.93
C GLY A 53 2.66 20.56 -12.59
N LYS A 54 1.56 20.99 -11.96
CA LYS A 54 1.61 21.62 -10.64
C LYS A 54 1.91 20.56 -9.59
N LYS A 55 3.01 20.76 -8.85
CA LYS A 55 3.45 19.82 -7.81
C LYS A 55 2.57 19.85 -6.56
N TYR A 56 2.43 18.69 -5.92
CA TYR A 56 1.70 18.47 -4.69
C TYR A 56 2.65 18.24 -3.52
N ALA A 57 2.36 18.94 -2.41
CA ALA A 57 3.02 18.70 -1.14
C ALA A 57 2.65 17.32 -0.56
N LYS A 58 3.49 16.79 0.34
CA LYS A 58 3.40 15.44 0.89
C LYS A 58 2.04 15.16 1.57
N ASP A 59 1.49 16.12 2.29
CA ASP A 59 0.17 16.05 2.93
C ASP A 59 -0.94 15.78 1.90
N LYS A 60 -0.89 16.46 0.75
CA LYS A 60 -1.85 16.27 -0.35
C LYS A 60 -1.71 14.91 -1.01
N GLN A 61 -0.49 14.41 -1.16
CA GLN A 61 -0.25 13.07 -1.72
C GLN A 61 -0.83 11.98 -0.79
N VAL A 62 -0.60 12.09 0.52
CA VAL A 62 -1.13 11.14 1.51
C VAL A 62 -2.67 11.20 1.56
N ALA A 63 -3.25 12.40 1.58
CA ALA A 63 -4.70 12.57 1.59
C ALA A 63 -5.37 11.97 0.34
N ARG A 64 -4.75 12.11 -0.84
CA ARG A 64 -5.25 11.50 -2.08
C ARG A 64 -5.13 9.99 -2.05
N CYS A 65 -4.02 9.47 -1.56
CA CYS A 65 -3.82 8.03 -1.38
C CYS A 65 -4.91 7.42 -0.50
N GLY A 66 -5.28 8.08 0.60
CA GLY A 66 -6.35 7.61 1.49
C GLY A 66 -7.76 7.63 0.90
N ASN A 67 -7.99 8.41 -0.17
CA ASN A 67 -9.28 8.49 -0.87
C ASN A 67 -9.28 7.73 -2.21
N ALA A 68 -8.14 7.14 -2.60
CA ALA A 68 -8.02 6.42 -3.86
C ALA A 68 -8.60 5.00 -3.72
N VAL A 69 -9.07 4.46 -4.83
CA VAL A 69 -9.50 3.05 -4.91
C VAL A 69 -8.33 2.21 -5.41
N PRO A 70 -7.91 1.17 -4.68
CA PRO A 70 -6.89 0.23 -5.13
C PRO A 70 -7.23 -0.36 -6.52
N PRO A 71 -6.32 -0.26 -7.53
CA PRO A 71 -6.51 -0.85 -8.85
C PRO A 71 -6.95 -2.33 -8.84
N PRO A 72 -6.36 -3.24 -8.03
CA PRO A 72 -6.76 -4.65 -8.06
C PRO A 72 -8.21 -4.88 -7.61
N PHE A 73 -8.75 -4.03 -6.73
CA PHE A 73 -10.15 -4.11 -6.31
C PHE A 73 -11.09 -3.64 -7.41
N ALA A 74 -10.78 -2.51 -8.05
CA ALA A 74 -11.56 -2.04 -9.17
C ALA A 74 -11.59 -3.08 -10.30
N GLU A 75 -10.44 -3.69 -10.62
CA GLU A 75 -10.33 -4.74 -11.62
C GLU A 75 -11.18 -5.98 -11.27
N ALA A 76 -11.05 -6.50 -10.06
CA ALA A 76 -11.80 -7.68 -9.62
C ALA A 76 -13.32 -7.45 -9.66
N LEU A 77 -13.78 -6.27 -9.22
CA LEU A 77 -15.19 -5.90 -9.26
C LEU A 77 -15.72 -5.81 -10.68
N VAL A 78 -15.01 -5.13 -11.58
CA VAL A 78 -15.42 -5.00 -12.98
C VAL A 78 -15.45 -6.38 -13.65
N ARG A 79 -14.44 -7.23 -13.41
CA ARG A 79 -14.39 -8.59 -13.96
C ARG A 79 -15.53 -9.47 -13.48
N ALA A 80 -15.93 -9.35 -12.22
CA ALA A 80 -17.04 -10.12 -11.67
C ALA A 80 -18.41 -9.66 -12.20
N ASN A 81 -18.59 -8.35 -12.40
CA ASN A 81 -19.89 -7.78 -12.77
C ASN A 81 -20.11 -7.60 -14.28
N LEU A 82 -19.05 -7.41 -15.06
CA LEU A 82 -19.10 -7.12 -16.50
C LEU A 82 -18.08 -7.98 -17.28
N PRO A 83 -18.13 -9.32 -17.15
CA PRO A 83 -17.16 -10.21 -17.80
C PRO A 83 -17.15 -10.07 -19.32
N GLU A 84 -18.27 -9.66 -19.92
CA GLU A 84 -18.39 -9.42 -21.35
C GLU A 84 -17.52 -8.28 -21.87
N LEU A 85 -17.27 -7.24 -21.05
CA LEU A 85 -16.41 -6.11 -21.39
C LEU A 85 -14.92 -6.40 -21.13
N CYS A 86 -14.62 -7.42 -20.34
CA CYS A 86 -13.25 -7.84 -20.03
C CYS A 86 -12.63 -8.73 -21.12
N ARG A 87 -13.38 -9.11 -22.15
CA ARG A 87 -12.85 -9.85 -23.30
C ARG A 87 -12.06 -8.91 -24.21
N ALA A 88 -10.85 -9.31 -24.59
CA ALA A 88 -10.11 -8.61 -25.63
C ALA A 88 -10.97 -8.60 -26.90
N ARG A 89 -11.23 -7.41 -27.47
CA ARG A 89 -11.79 -7.33 -28.81
C ARG A 89 -10.74 -7.93 -29.75
N GLU A 90 -11.11 -8.95 -30.50
CA GLU A 90 -10.30 -9.37 -31.65
C GLU A 90 -10.11 -8.14 -32.53
N ILE A 91 -8.87 -7.69 -32.67
CA ILE A 91 -8.53 -6.67 -33.65
C ILE A 91 -8.75 -7.36 -34.99
N ALA A 92 -9.86 -7.05 -35.66
CA ALA A 92 -10.07 -7.44 -37.04
C ALA A 92 -8.90 -6.88 -37.86
N ALA A 93 -8.12 -7.79 -38.46
CA ALA A 93 -6.99 -7.48 -39.34
C ALA A 93 -7.46 -6.87 -40.66
#